data_AF-A0A1W9MS80-F1
#
_entry.id   AF-A0A1W9MS80-F1
#
_cell.length_a   1.000
_cell.length_b   1.000
_cell.length_c   1.000
_cell.angle_alpha   90.00
_cell.angle_beta   90.00
_cell.angle_gamma   90.00
#
_symmetry.space_group_name_H-M   'P 1'
#
loop_
_entity.id
_entity.type
_entity.pdbx_description
1 polymer ?
#
loop_
_entity_poly.entity_id
_entity_poly.type
_entity_poly.pdbx_seq_one_letter_code
_entity_poly.pdbx_strand_id
1 'polypeptide(L)'
;MKALLTVLTLALFAAGTAFPAFAAPELSLDSATVLQGQSAALNLSISGGTEAYSGVNAKIRLPQGVTVSSVSKGTVLGLLRDSQQTGMQAAAILR
;
A
#
# COMPACT_ATOMS: atom_id res chain seq x y z
N MET A 1 -9.62 45.66 -20.65
CA MET A 1 -9.60 44.32 -21.26
C MET A 1 -8.37 43.49 -20.88
N LYS A 2 -7.13 44.03 -20.98
CA LYS A 2 -5.90 43.27 -20.62
C LYS A 2 -5.87 42.76 -19.18
N ALA A 3 -6.23 43.59 -18.20
CA ALA A 3 -6.24 43.20 -16.78
C ALA A 3 -7.26 42.08 -16.45
N LEU A 4 -8.42 42.10 -17.11
CA LEU A 4 -9.46 41.08 -16.93
C LEU A 4 -8.97 39.70 -17.43
N LEU A 5 -8.27 39.71 -18.57
CA LEU A 5 -7.69 38.49 -19.12
C LEU A 5 -6.63 37.92 -18.18
N THR A 6 -5.73 38.76 -17.65
CA THR A 6 -4.66 38.32 -16.73
C THR A 6 -5.20 37.72 -15.43
N VAL A 7 -6.25 38.33 -14.85
CA VAL A 7 -6.90 37.82 -13.63
C VAL A 7 -7.57 36.48 -13.90
N LEU A 8 -8.23 36.33 -15.06
CA LEU A 8 -8.87 35.08 -15.45
C LEU A 8 -7.85 33.96 -15.63
N THR A 9 -6.72 34.22 -16.29
CA THR A 9 -5.65 33.22 -16.46
C THR A 9 -5.06 32.79 -15.13
N LEU A 10 -4.85 33.73 -14.21
CA LEU A 10 -4.30 33.43 -12.89
C LEU A 10 -5.27 32.60 -12.02
N ALA A 11 -6.57 32.90 -12.11
CA ALA A 11 -7.62 32.15 -11.41
C ALA A 11 -7.74 30.71 -11.93
N LEU A 12 -7.66 30.51 -13.26
CA LEU A 12 -7.66 29.18 -13.88
C LEU A 12 -6.41 28.37 -13.51
N PHE A 13 -5.24 29.01 -13.44
CA PHE A 13 -4.00 28.36 -13.02
C PHE A 13 -4.03 27.94 -11.55
N ALA A 14 -4.53 28.80 -10.66
CA ALA A 14 -4.69 28.50 -9.24
C ALA A 14 -5.75 27.42 -8.96
N ALA A 15 -6.81 27.35 -9.78
CA ALA A 15 -7.81 26.29 -9.67
C ALA A 15 -7.28 24.92 -10.17
N GLY A 16 -6.33 24.91 -11.10
CA GLY A 16 -5.74 23.68 -11.64
C GLY A 16 -4.81 22.94 -10.68
N THR A 17 -4.20 23.63 -9.71
CA THR A 17 -3.27 23.02 -8.73
C THR A 17 -3.96 22.52 -7.46
N ALA A 18 -5.27 22.73 -7.31
CA ALA A 18 -6.01 22.47 -6.08
C ALA A 18 -6.61 21.06 -5.97
N PHE A 19 -6.35 20.17 -6.93
CA PHE A 19 -6.78 18.78 -6.83
C PHE A 19 -5.65 17.93 -6.25
N PRO A 20 -5.65 17.61 -4.94
CA PRO A 20 -4.81 16.53 -4.45
C PRO A 20 -5.24 15.27 -5.20
N ALA A 21 -4.33 14.71 -6.00
CA ALA A 21 -4.53 13.41 -6.62
C ALA A 21 -4.52 12.35 -5.51
N PHE A 22 -5.69 12.13 -4.89
CA PHE A 22 -5.89 11.03 -3.96
C PHE A 22 -5.90 9.74 -4.76
N ALA A 23 -4.72 9.14 -4.93
CA ALA A 23 -4.61 7.82 -5.50
C ALA A 23 -4.90 6.82 -4.37
N ALA A 24 -6.06 6.16 -4.47
CA ALA A 24 -6.43 5.10 -3.53
C ALA A 24 -5.44 3.93 -3.68
N PRO A 25 -5.06 3.26 -2.57
CA PRO A 25 -4.19 2.10 -2.65
C PRO A 25 -4.87 1.01 -3.48
N GLU A 26 -4.10 0.43 -4.39
CA GLU A 26 -4.52 -0.74 -5.16
C GLU A 26 -4.03 -2.01 -4.46
N LEU A 27 -4.95 -2.98 -4.31
CA LEU A 27 -4.65 -4.30 -3.78
C LEU A 27 -4.61 -5.29 -4.92
N SER A 28 -3.50 -6.01 -5.07
CA SER A 28 -3.37 -7.08 -6.05
C SER A 28 -3.00 -8.39 -5.37
N LEU A 29 -3.65 -9.48 -5.82
CA LEU A 29 -3.34 -10.84 -5.39
C LEU A 29 -2.77 -11.59 -6.58
N ASP A 30 -1.62 -12.24 -6.39
CA ASP A 30 -1.02 -13.06 -7.43
C ASP A 30 -1.94 -14.21 -7.85
N SER A 31 -1.67 -14.76 -9.04
CA SER A 31 -2.31 -15.98 -9.54
C SER A 31 -1.32 -17.14 -9.56
N ALA A 32 -1.81 -18.34 -9.27
CA ALA A 32 -1.04 -19.58 -9.42
C ALA A 32 -1.86 -20.65 -10.13
N THR A 33 -1.20 -21.39 -11.03
CA THR A 33 -1.73 -22.62 -11.61
C THR A 33 -1.15 -23.80 -10.84
N VAL A 34 -2.02 -24.60 -10.22
CA VAL A 34 -1.64 -25.77 -9.43
C VAL A 34 -2.41 -27.00 -9.86
N LEU A 35 -1.71 -28.13 -9.86
CA LEU A 35 -2.33 -29.44 -10.03
C LEU A 35 -3.05 -29.86 -8.75
N GLN A 36 -4.01 -30.77 -8.87
CA GLN A 36 -4.75 -31.29 -7.72
C GLN A 36 -3.79 -31.92 -6.69
N GLY A 37 -3.98 -31.57 -5.42
CA GLY A 37 -3.14 -32.04 -4.31
C GLY A 37 -1.85 -31.26 -4.09
N GLN A 38 -1.52 -30.31 -4.97
CA GLN A 38 -0.36 -29.41 -4.78
C GLN A 38 -0.74 -28.17 -3.99
N SER A 39 0.27 -27.53 -3.40
CA SER A 39 0.13 -26.25 -2.68
C SER A 39 0.76 -25.12 -3.47
N ALA A 40 0.18 -23.92 -3.38
CA ALA A 40 0.74 -22.68 -3.91
C ALA A 40 0.75 -21.59 -2.83
N ALA A 41 1.68 -20.65 -2.98
CA ALA A 41 1.70 -19.39 -2.25
C ALA A 41 1.19 -18.27 -3.16
N LEU A 42 0.32 -17.41 -2.63
CA LEU A 42 -0.17 -16.21 -3.31
C LEU A 42 0.27 -15.00 -2.50
N ASN A 43 0.91 -14.02 -3.13
CA ASN A 43 1.27 -12.78 -2.46
C ASN A 43 0.18 -11.73 -2.63
N LEU A 44 -0.14 -11.04 -1.54
CA LEU A 44 -0.96 -9.83 -1.55
C LEU A 44 -0.03 -8.62 -1.58
N SER A 45 -0.15 -7.81 -2.63
CA SER A 45 0.61 -6.58 -2.82
C SER A 45 -0.27 -5.34 -2.69
N ILE A 46 0.33 -4.24 -2.24
CA ILE A 46 -0.29 -2.92 -2.15
C ILE A 46 0.54 -1.96 -3.01
N SER A 47 -0.09 -1.19 -3.89
CA SER A 47 0.55 -0.17 -4.72
C SER A 47 -0.30 1.10 -4.79
N GLY A 48 0.18 2.12 -5.50
CA GLY A 48 -0.69 3.20 -5.97
C GLY A 48 -1.04 4.30 -4.96
N GLY A 49 -0.49 4.30 -3.74
CA GLY A 49 -0.61 5.48 -2.90
C GLY A 49 0.66 5.78 -2.09
N THR A 50 0.91 7.08 -1.97
CA THR A 50 2.12 7.67 -1.38
C THR A 50 1.96 7.97 0.11
N GLU A 51 0.74 7.89 0.62
CA GLU A 51 0.40 8.18 2.01
C GLU A 51 0.60 6.96 2.91
N ALA A 52 0.89 7.20 4.19
CA ALA A 52 1.02 6.14 5.18
C ALA A 52 -0.36 5.56 5.54
N TYR A 53 -0.46 4.23 5.63
CA TYR A 53 -1.68 3.53 6.04
C TYR A 53 -1.53 2.97 7.45
N SER A 54 -2.57 3.11 8.27
CA SER A 54 -2.61 2.48 9.61
C SER A 54 -2.85 0.96 9.54
N GLY A 55 -3.36 0.47 8.42
CA GLY A 55 -3.58 -0.95 8.18
C GLY A 55 -4.50 -1.20 6.99
N VAL A 56 -4.57 -2.46 6.57
CA VAL A 56 -5.48 -2.93 5.50
C VAL A 56 -6.33 -4.05 6.07
N ASN A 57 -7.65 -3.98 5.82
CA ASN A 57 -8.58 -5.06 6.13
C ASN A 57 -9.17 -5.59 4.81
N ALA A 58 -8.88 -6.84 4.47
CA ALA A 58 -9.30 -7.46 3.22
C ALA A 58 -9.86 -8.87 3.46
N LYS A 59 -10.89 -9.23 2.69
CA LYS A 59 -11.48 -10.57 2.68
C LYS A 59 -11.25 -11.24 1.33
N ILE A 60 -10.43 -12.30 1.32
CA ILE A 60 -10.15 -13.10 0.12
C ILE A 60 -11.17 -14.24 0.04
N ARG A 61 -11.86 -14.37 -1.09
CA ARG A 61 -12.76 -15.49 -1.37
C ARG A 61 -12.04 -16.48 -2.29
N LEU A 62 -11.91 -17.72 -1.84
CA LEU A 62 -11.32 -18.79 -2.62
C LEU A 62 -12.40 -19.60 -3.34
N PRO A 63 -12.10 -20.14 -4.53
CA PRO A 63 -12.99 -21.06 -5.22
C PRO A 63 -13.17 -22.36 -4.44
N GLN A 64 -14.22 -23.11 -4.77
CA GLN A 64 -14.47 -24.41 -4.14
C GLN A 64 -13.32 -25.39 -4.40
N GLY A 65 -13.03 -26.26 -3.42
CA GLY A 65 -11.94 -27.24 -3.50
C GLY A 65 -10.55 -26.68 -3.14
N VAL A 66 -10.42 -25.37 -2.90
CA VAL A 66 -9.19 -24.75 -2.41
C VAL A 66 -9.34 -24.45 -0.92
N THR A 67 -8.30 -24.76 -0.14
CA THR A 67 -8.24 -24.48 1.31
C THR A 67 -6.98 -23.68 1.64
N VAL A 68 -7.08 -22.84 2.68
CA VAL A 68 -5.91 -22.11 3.21
C VAL A 68 -5.20 -23.03 4.19
N SER A 69 -3.93 -23.31 3.93
CA SER A 69 -3.07 -24.04 4.87
C SER A 69 -2.44 -23.12 5.92
N SER A 70 -2.02 -21.92 5.52
CA SER A 70 -1.36 -20.95 6.39
C SER A 70 -1.45 -19.53 5.82
N VAL A 71 -1.22 -18.54 6.69
CA VAL A 71 -1.05 -17.13 6.32
C VAL A 71 0.19 -16.60 7.02
N SER A 72 1.10 -15.99 6.25
CA SER A 72 2.33 -15.39 6.76
C SER A 72 2.36 -13.89 6.50
N LYS A 73 3.12 -13.15 7.32
CA LYS A 73 3.32 -11.71 7.12
C LYS A 73 4.35 -11.48 6.02
N GLY A 74 3.99 -10.67 5.02
CA GLY A 74 4.91 -10.13 4.04
C GLY A 74 5.65 -8.89 4.54
N THR A 75 6.69 -8.46 3.81
CA THR A 75 7.56 -7.33 4.14
C THR A 75 6.83 -5.97 4.17
N VAL A 76 5.70 -5.86 3.46
CA VAL A 76 4.91 -4.62 3.31
C VAL A 76 4.36 -4.09 4.65
N LEU A 77 4.08 -4.98 5.62
CA LEU A 77 3.59 -4.58 6.96
C LEU A 77 4.69 -4.51 8.03
N GLY A 78 5.92 -4.94 7.70
CA GLY A 78 7.07 -4.91 8.63
C GLY A 78 7.74 -3.53 8.71
N LEU A 79 7.85 -2.86 7.56
CA LEU A 79 8.54 -1.56 7.44
C LEU A 79 7.89 -0.41 8.24
N LEU A 80 6.61 -0.52 8.59
CA LEU A 80 5.90 0.45 9.44
C LEU A 80 6.20 0.28 10.95
N ARG A 81 6.72 -0.88 11.36
CA ARG A 81 7.09 -1.17 12.77
C ARG A 81 8.57 -0.92 13.05
N ASP A 82 9.44 -1.21 12.09
CA ASP A 82 10.89 -1.17 12.33
C ASP A 82 11.48 0.26 12.38
N SER A 83 10.74 1.25 11.85
CA SER A 83 11.10 2.67 11.95
C SER A 83 10.85 3.28 13.35
N GLN A 84 10.07 2.60 14.22
CA GLN A 84 9.84 3.03 15.60
C GLN A 84 10.74 2.31 16.62
N GLN A 85 11.40 1.22 16.23
CA GLN A 85 12.19 0.40 17.15
C GLN A 85 13.72 0.65 17.06
N THR A 86 14.17 1.40 16.06
CA THR A 86 15.59 1.75 15.86
C THR A 86 16.05 2.95 16.72
N GLY A 87 15.16 3.53 17.54
CA GLY A 87 15.42 4.73 18.35
C GLY A 87 15.92 4.52 19.78
N MET A 88 16.08 3.29 20.27
CA MET A 88 16.69 3.05 21.59
C MET A 88 17.84 2.04 21.47
N GLN A 89 18.99 2.57 21.08
CA GLN A 89 20.26 1.95 21.40
C GLN A 89 20.39 1.90 22.93
N ALA A 90 20.32 0.71 23.50
CA ALA A 90 20.89 0.43 24.81
C ALA A 90 22.03 -0.57 24.60
N ALA A 91 23.24 -0.02 24.57
CA ALA A 91 24.47 -0.77 24.77
C ALA A 91 24.50 -1.34 26.19
N ALA A 92 24.81 -2.64 26.34
CA ALA A 92 25.57 -3.19 27.47
C ALA A 92 25.90 -4.67 27.19
N ILE A 93 27.16 -4.97 26.83
CA ILE A 93 28.24 -5.51 27.68
C ILE A 93 28.31 -7.05 27.61
N LEU A 94 29.40 -7.50 27.01
CA LEU A 94 30.00 -8.83 27.13
C LEU A 94 30.21 -9.22 28.60
N ARG A 95 29.69 -10.39 29.00
CA ARG A 95 30.44 -11.46 29.66
C ARG A 95 29.83 -12.80 29.32
#